data_AF-A0A6P8N8P5-F1
#
_entry.id   AF-A0A6P8N8P5-F1
#
_cell.length_a   1.000
_cell.length_b   1.000
_cell.length_c   1.000
_cell.angle_alpha   90.00
_cell.angle_beta   90.00
_cell.angle_gamma   90.00
#
_symmetry.space_group_name_H-M   'P 1'
#
loop_
_entity.id
_entity.type
_entity.pdbx_description
1 polymer ?
#
loop_
_entity_poly.entity_id
_entity_poly.type
_entity_poly.pdbx_seq_one_letter_code
_entity_poly.pdbx_strand_id
1 'polypeptide(L)'
;MEEGEGREYEEEVGEIDKYPTPKLSSILEDTTKALTQTEAGECLHTLGKCDSGLGYAYLGLNASNKGLTDIRIISTFKYVLYVDVSGNRLTTEALRVLSSMKYLLMLQADRNHVSSAELDPMPYLQVLTLNKNKLTSTSGISHKLLHCLELNHNNIEEVTLNPYDLEKLNNLELRGNILTTTNGIFFPGLIRLYLAENQIEKVEGLEILVNLRILHLRSNKISNLDGFDSRCAKLSYLNLRNNEITKISELEKLNCLTALETLIILENPVIADREVAEEAAYRHIVLAMLPNLTRIDKDPVLYDERKEAKEFHRQMLRDGTTFADLDFDLLTAG
;
A
#
# COMPACT_ATOMS: atom_id res chain seq x y z
N MET A 1 6.49 49.70 -71.18
CA MET A 1 5.66 49.20 -72.29
C MET A 1 6.63 48.44 -73.17
N GLU A 2 7.02 47.27 -72.70
CA GLU A 2 6.48 45.97 -73.12
C GLU A 2 6.85 45.67 -74.56
N GLU A 3 7.84 44.79 -74.74
CA GLU A 3 7.97 43.92 -75.91
C GLU A 3 9.10 42.90 -75.65
N GLY A 4 8.85 41.63 -76.01
CA GLY A 4 9.89 40.79 -76.60
C GLY A 4 10.39 39.61 -75.77
N GLU A 5 9.91 38.43 -76.13
CA GLU A 5 10.32 37.08 -75.72
C GLU A 5 11.81 36.77 -75.94
N GLY A 6 12.37 35.90 -75.10
CA GLY A 6 13.67 35.25 -75.33
C GLY A 6 13.83 34.03 -74.42
N ARG A 7 13.88 32.84 -75.04
CA ARG A 7 13.94 31.49 -74.47
C ARG A 7 15.23 31.27 -73.66
N GLU A 8 15.32 30.18 -72.88
CA GLU A 8 16.29 29.07 -73.12
C GLU A 8 16.37 28.05 -71.96
N TYR A 9 16.08 26.80 -72.35
CA TYR A 9 16.67 25.50 -71.98
C TYR A 9 16.83 25.05 -70.51
N GLU A 10 16.06 23.99 -70.18
CA GLU A 10 16.35 23.01 -69.14
C GLU A 10 17.49 22.06 -69.57
N GLU A 11 18.45 21.80 -68.68
CA GLU A 11 19.28 20.59 -68.70
C GLU A 11 19.46 20.03 -67.27
N GLU A 12 19.27 18.72 -67.20
CA GLU A 12 19.22 17.73 -66.12
C GLU A 12 20.26 17.85 -65.00
N VAL A 13 19.89 17.47 -63.75
CA VAL A 13 20.70 16.51 -62.96
C VAL A 13 19.81 15.68 -61.99
N GLY A 14 19.61 14.41 -62.38
CA GLY A 14 19.56 13.18 -61.55
C GLY A 14 18.93 13.15 -60.15
N GLU A 15 17.82 12.41 -60.02
CA GLU A 15 17.33 11.83 -58.76
C GLU A 15 18.33 10.81 -58.20
N ILE A 16 18.75 11.01 -56.95
CA ILE A 16 19.44 9.99 -56.15
C ILE A 16 18.39 9.36 -55.23
N ASP A 17 18.06 8.10 -55.53
CA ASP A 17 17.24 7.21 -54.70
C ASP A 17 17.78 7.15 -53.26
N LYS A 18 17.06 7.77 -52.32
CA LYS A 18 17.26 7.56 -50.89
C LYS A 18 16.53 6.28 -50.48
N TYR A 19 17.25 5.17 -50.42
CA TYR A 19 16.80 4.00 -49.66
C TYR A 19 16.58 4.40 -48.19
N PRO A 20 15.42 4.11 -47.58
CA PRO A 20 15.24 4.31 -46.16
C PRO A 20 16.10 3.29 -45.41
N THR A 21 17.10 3.79 -44.68
CA THR A 21 17.78 3.02 -43.64
C THR A 21 16.75 2.64 -42.58
N PRO A 22 16.60 1.34 -42.23
CA PRO A 22 15.74 0.98 -41.12
C PRO A 22 16.36 1.56 -39.85
N LYS A 23 15.59 2.41 -39.17
CA LYS A 23 15.89 2.81 -37.80
C LYS A 23 16.09 1.53 -37.00
N LEU A 24 17.28 1.36 -36.44
CA LEU A 24 17.58 0.39 -35.40
C LEU A 24 16.80 0.80 -34.13
N SER A 25 15.47 0.77 -34.18
CA SER A 25 14.66 0.75 -32.98
C SER A 25 14.95 -0.59 -32.33
N SER A 26 15.58 -0.51 -31.16
CA SER A 26 15.89 -1.62 -30.25
C SER A 26 14.77 -2.66 -30.19
N ILE A 27 14.90 -3.69 -31.02
CA ILE A 27 14.34 -5.01 -30.73
C ILE A 27 15.27 -5.55 -29.63
N LEU A 28 15.07 -5.10 -28.40
CA LEU A 28 15.46 -5.91 -27.26
C LEU A 28 14.52 -7.10 -27.35
N GLU A 29 15.00 -8.19 -27.94
CA GLU A 29 14.36 -9.49 -27.82
C GLU A 29 13.99 -9.66 -26.35
N ASP A 30 12.68 -9.72 -26.07
CA ASP A 30 12.15 -10.18 -24.80
C ASP A 30 12.50 -11.66 -24.68
N THR A 31 13.78 -11.90 -24.44
CA THR A 31 14.36 -13.23 -24.45
C THR A 31 13.75 -13.96 -23.27
N THR A 32 12.97 -14.97 -23.62
CA THR A 32 12.41 -15.91 -22.66
C THR A 32 13.56 -16.51 -21.87
N LYS A 33 13.56 -16.27 -20.57
CA LYS A 33 14.55 -16.82 -19.64
C LYS A 33 13.84 -17.80 -18.72
N ALA A 34 13.91 -19.07 -19.09
CA ALA A 34 13.41 -20.16 -18.27
C ALA A 34 14.43 -20.54 -17.20
N LEU A 35 13.96 -20.77 -15.98
CA LEU A 35 14.76 -21.38 -14.93
C LEU A 35 15.00 -22.85 -15.29
N THR A 36 16.25 -23.25 -15.46
CA THR A 36 16.60 -24.65 -15.74
C THR A 36 16.51 -25.51 -14.48
N GLN A 37 16.44 -26.84 -14.64
CA GLN A 37 16.44 -27.78 -13.51
C GLN A 37 17.69 -27.62 -12.62
N THR A 38 18.87 -27.43 -13.25
CA THR A 38 20.13 -27.26 -12.53
C THR A 38 20.14 -25.96 -11.72
N GLU A 39 19.78 -24.84 -12.35
CA GLU A 39 19.70 -23.55 -11.66
C GLU A 39 18.66 -23.58 -10.54
N ALA A 40 17.51 -24.22 -10.75
CA ALA A 40 16.50 -24.37 -9.71
C ALA A 40 17.01 -25.22 -8.53
N GLY A 41 17.84 -26.24 -8.79
CA GLY A 41 18.52 -27.02 -7.77
C GLY A 41 19.47 -26.19 -6.91
N GLU A 42 20.18 -25.24 -7.51
CA GLU A 42 21.05 -24.28 -6.80
C GLU A 42 20.26 -23.24 -5.98
N CYS A 43 19.00 -23.02 -6.32
CA CYS A 43 18.09 -22.12 -5.59
C CYS A 43 17.48 -22.76 -4.34
N LEU A 44 17.60 -24.09 -4.18
CA LEU A 44 17.04 -24.82 -3.03
C LEU A 44 17.81 -24.50 -1.75
N HIS A 45 17.06 -24.30 -0.67
CA HIS A 45 17.62 -24.07 0.65
C HIS A 45 16.67 -24.56 1.75
N THR A 46 17.08 -24.40 3.01
CA THR A 46 16.33 -24.82 4.21
C THR A 46 16.04 -26.33 4.22
N LEU A 47 16.92 -27.11 4.84
CA LEU A 47 16.66 -28.54 5.08
C LEU A 47 15.60 -28.70 6.17
N GLY A 48 14.58 -29.51 5.87
CA GLY A 48 13.57 -29.94 6.82
C GLY A 48 13.36 -31.44 6.77
N LYS A 49 12.81 -31.99 7.85
CA LYS A 49 12.45 -33.40 7.91
C LYS A 49 11.22 -33.65 7.05
N CYS A 50 11.21 -34.72 6.27
CA CYS A 50 10.00 -35.18 5.61
C CYS A 50 9.00 -35.73 6.64
N ASP A 51 7.76 -35.92 6.20
CA ASP A 51 6.63 -36.54 6.90
C ASP A 51 6.98 -37.90 7.54
N SER A 52 7.83 -38.70 6.90
CA SER A 52 8.30 -39.97 7.47
C SER A 52 9.27 -39.82 8.66
N GLY A 53 9.81 -38.62 8.89
CA GLY A 53 10.82 -38.34 9.92
C GLY A 53 12.20 -38.95 9.67
N LEU A 54 12.34 -39.77 8.62
CA LEU A 54 13.55 -40.55 8.29
C LEU A 54 14.40 -39.94 7.19
N GLY A 55 13.93 -38.89 6.52
CA GLY A 55 14.62 -38.20 5.44
C GLY A 55 14.59 -36.68 5.58
N TYR A 56 15.46 -36.02 4.82
CA TYR A 56 15.49 -34.56 4.71
C TYR A 56 15.17 -34.14 3.29
N ALA A 57 14.47 -33.02 3.15
CA ALA A 57 14.19 -32.37 1.89
C ALA A 57 14.39 -30.86 2.02
N TYR A 58 14.65 -30.19 0.91
CA TYR A 58 14.66 -28.73 0.87
C TYR A 58 13.22 -28.19 0.89
N LEU A 59 12.96 -27.28 1.81
CA LEU A 59 11.64 -26.66 2.01
C LEU A 59 11.55 -25.27 1.39
N GLY A 60 12.68 -24.64 1.05
CA GLY A 60 12.73 -23.30 0.47
C GLY A 60 13.37 -23.30 -0.92
N LEU A 61 12.92 -22.37 -1.76
CA LEU A 61 13.52 -22.10 -3.06
C LEU A 61 13.57 -20.58 -3.30
N ASN A 62 14.77 -20.03 -3.49
CA ASN A 62 14.98 -18.62 -3.84
C ASN A 62 15.55 -18.47 -5.25
N ALA A 63 14.69 -18.11 -6.19
CA ALA A 63 15.03 -17.81 -7.58
C ALA A 63 14.89 -16.31 -7.89
N SER A 64 15.13 -15.45 -6.90
CA SER A 64 15.00 -14.00 -7.04
C SER A 64 16.10 -13.38 -7.93
N ASN A 65 15.78 -12.25 -8.57
CA ASN A 65 16.72 -11.39 -9.32
C ASN A 65 17.49 -12.11 -10.43
N LYS A 66 16.87 -13.09 -11.09
CA LYS A 66 17.46 -13.86 -12.18
C LYS A 66 16.98 -13.41 -13.56
N GLY A 67 16.05 -12.46 -13.64
CA GLY A 67 15.46 -12.00 -14.90
C GLY A 67 14.59 -13.07 -15.58
N LEU A 68 13.96 -13.93 -14.79
CA LEU A 68 13.17 -15.07 -15.27
C LEU A 68 11.83 -14.61 -15.88
N THR A 69 11.41 -15.29 -16.94
CA THR A 69 10.07 -15.18 -17.53
C THR A 69 9.29 -16.49 -17.40
N ASP A 70 9.96 -17.61 -17.11
CA ASP A 70 9.36 -18.93 -16.97
C ASP A 70 9.97 -19.67 -15.77
N ILE A 71 9.09 -20.12 -14.87
CA ILE A 71 9.41 -20.80 -13.63
C ILE A 71 8.69 -22.14 -13.48
N ARG A 72 8.18 -22.72 -14.57
CA ARG A 72 7.44 -23.99 -14.54
C ARG A 72 8.17 -25.11 -13.82
N ILE A 73 9.51 -25.10 -13.87
CA ILE A 73 10.32 -26.12 -13.20
C ILE A 73 10.15 -26.13 -11.67
N ILE A 74 9.78 -25.00 -11.06
CA ILE A 74 9.61 -24.87 -9.60
C ILE A 74 8.50 -25.79 -9.10
N SER A 75 7.44 -26.01 -9.89
CA SER A 75 6.33 -26.88 -9.49
C SER A 75 6.71 -28.37 -9.38
N THR A 76 7.89 -28.76 -9.87
CA THR A 76 8.39 -30.14 -9.75
C THR A 76 8.94 -30.46 -8.35
N PHE A 77 9.27 -29.44 -7.54
CA PHE A 77 9.85 -29.62 -6.20
C PHE A 77 8.77 -29.83 -5.13
N LYS A 78 8.35 -31.08 -4.95
CA LYS A 78 7.20 -31.49 -4.12
C LYS A 78 7.24 -31.10 -2.63
N TYR A 79 8.43 -30.87 -2.08
CA TYR A 79 8.62 -30.56 -0.66
C TYR A 79 8.82 -29.07 -0.36
N VAL A 80 8.90 -28.24 -1.41
CA VAL A 80 9.08 -26.79 -1.24
C VAL A 80 7.78 -26.17 -0.73
N LEU A 81 7.91 -25.43 0.36
CA LEU A 81 6.84 -24.72 1.07
C LEU A 81 6.99 -23.19 0.98
N TYR A 82 8.21 -22.71 0.70
CA TYR A 82 8.55 -21.29 0.65
C TYR A 82 9.20 -20.98 -0.71
N VAL A 83 8.58 -20.11 -1.50
CA VAL A 83 9.09 -19.72 -2.82
C VAL A 83 9.29 -18.21 -2.87
N ASP A 84 10.50 -17.79 -3.21
CA ASP A 84 10.83 -16.40 -3.57
C ASP A 84 11.25 -16.34 -5.03
N VAL A 85 10.45 -15.66 -5.85
CA VAL A 85 10.68 -15.38 -7.27
C VAL A 85 10.69 -13.88 -7.55
N SER A 86 11.03 -13.07 -6.55
CA SER A 86 11.01 -11.61 -6.63
C SER A 86 12.09 -11.05 -7.57
N GLY A 87 11.86 -9.88 -8.18
CA GLY A 87 12.85 -9.22 -9.04
C GLY A 87 13.07 -9.92 -10.38
N ASN A 88 12.02 -10.54 -10.93
CA ASN A 88 12.06 -11.20 -12.23
C ASN A 88 11.16 -10.45 -13.23
N ARG A 89 10.87 -11.06 -14.38
CA ARG A 89 9.99 -10.50 -15.42
C ARG A 89 8.70 -11.31 -15.56
N LEU A 90 8.23 -11.92 -14.47
CA LEU A 90 7.10 -12.85 -14.49
C LEU A 90 5.79 -12.13 -14.76
N THR A 91 5.00 -12.70 -15.66
CA THR A 91 3.60 -12.33 -15.89
C THR A 91 2.67 -13.14 -14.97
N THR A 92 1.39 -12.79 -14.94
CA THR A 92 0.35 -13.57 -14.23
C THR A 92 0.37 -15.05 -14.63
N GLU A 93 0.45 -15.34 -15.93
CA GLU A 93 0.48 -16.72 -16.46
C GLU A 93 1.71 -17.49 -16.00
N ALA A 94 2.88 -16.83 -15.96
CA ALA A 94 4.11 -17.45 -15.46
C ALA A 94 4.01 -17.78 -13.96
N LEU A 95 3.27 -16.99 -13.17
CA LEU A 95 3.08 -17.22 -11.74
C LEU A 95 2.04 -18.32 -11.45
N ARG A 96 0.98 -18.43 -12.26
CA ARG A 96 -0.12 -19.40 -12.08
C ARG A 96 0.34 -20.86 -12.03
N VAL A 97 1.50 -21.17 -12.59
CA VAL A 97 2.10 -22.52 -12.53
C VAL A 97 2.33 -22.99 -11.08
N LEU A 98 2.56 -22.05 -10.16
CA LEU A 98 2.78 -22.35 -8.74
C LEU A 98 1.50 -22.74 -7.99
N SER A 99 0.31 -22.45 -8.53
CA SER A 99 -0.95 -22.89 -7.93
C SER A 99 -1.08 -24.42 -7.88
N SER A 100 -0.31 -25.15 -8.68
CA SER A 100 -0.20 -26.61 -8.61
C SER A 100 0.50 -27.12 -7.35
N MET A 101 1.28 -26.26 -6.66
CA MET A 101 2.02 -26.58 -5.44
C MET A 101 1.10 -26.49 -4.22
N LYS A 102 0.29 -27.53 -4.00
CA LYS A 102 -0.81 -27.52 -3.02
C LYS A 102 -0.41 -27.15 -1.58
N TYR A 103 0.83 -27.43 -1.16
CA TYR A 103 1.31 -27.21 0.21
C TYR A 103 2.12 -25.92 0.39
N LEU A 104 2.17 -25.06 -0.63
CA LEU A 104 2.91 -23.81 -0.55
C LEU A 104 2.34 -22.94 0.59
N LEU A 105 3.21 -22.50 1.49
CA LEU A 105 2.88 -21.67 2.65
C LEU A 105 3.17 -20.20 2.40
N MET A 106 4.22 -19.91 1.64
CA MET A 106 4.63 -18.54 1.31
C MET A 106 5.02 -18.43 -0.16
N LEU A 107 4.48 -17.39 -0.81
CA LEU A 107 4.87 -16.96 -2.15
C LEU A 107 5.27 -15.49 -2.11
N GLN A 108 6.54 -15.22 -2.42
CA GLN A 108 7.05 -13.87 -2.65
C GLN A 108 7.33 -13.70 -4.14
N ALA A 109 6.63 -12.76 -4.77
CA ALA A 109 6.77 -12.45 -6.19
C ALA A 109 6.81 -10.93 -6.43
N ASP A 110 7.48 -10.22 -5.53
CA ASP A 110 7.64 -8.77 -5.62
C ASP A 110 8.46 -8.37 -6.85
N ARG A 111 8.29 -7.15 -7.37
CA ARG A 111 9.08 -6.60 -8.49
C ARG A 111 9.04 -7.53 -9.72
N ASN A 112 7.83 -7.77 -10.22
CA ASN A 112 7.57 -8.55 -11.44
C ASN A 112 6.62 -7.76 -12.37
N HIS A 113 6.04 -8.42 -13.38
CA HIS A 113 5.08 -7.84 -14.32
C HIS A 113 3.67 -8.44 -14.15
N VAL A 114 3.31 -8.83 -12.94
CA VAL A 114 2.00 -9.44 -12.64
C VAL A 114 0.92 -8.37 -12.70
N SER A 115 -0.10 -8.56 -13.53
CA SER A 115 -1.21 -7.61 -13.72
C SER A 115 -2.54 -8.09 -13.13
N SER A 116 -2.60 -9.34 -12.71
CA SER A 116 -3.75 -9.91 -12.00
C SER A 116 -3.26 -10.91 -10.96
N ALA A 117 -3.94 -10.98 -9.82
CA ALA A 117 -3.64 -11.92 -8.74
C ALA A 117 -4.56 -13.16 -8.77
N GLU A 118 -5.20 -13.43 -9.92
CA GLU A 118 -6.01 -14.63 -10.17
C GLU A 118 -5.15 -15.90 -10.22
N LEU A 119 -4.86 -16.41 -9.04
CA LEU A 119 -4.23 -17.71 -8.83
C LEU A 119 -5.31 -18.71 -8.42
N ASP A 120 -5.22 -19.95 -8.89
CA ASP A 120 -6.13 -20.98 -8.39
C ASP A 120 -5.97 -21.09 -6.85
N PRO A 121 -7.05 -21.35 -6.10
CA PRO A 121 -7.00 -21.39 -4.64
C PRO A 121 -5.89 -22.29 -4.10
N MET A 122 -4.94 -21.70 -3.38
CA MET A 122 -3.85 -22.40 -2.70
C MET A 122 -4.22 -22.64 -1.23
N PRO A 123 -4.62 -23.86 -0.84
CA PRO A 123 -5.33 -24.10 0.42
C PRO A 123 -4.50 -23.87 1.68
N TYR A 124 -3.17 -23.90 1.58
CA TYR A 124 -2.26 -23.69 2.71
C TYR A 124 -1.46 -22.39 2.66
N LEU A 125 -1.70 -21.54 1.65
CA LEU A 125 -0.98 -20.28 1.51
C LEU A 125 -1.34 -19.34 2.67
N GLN A 126 -0.31 -18.86 3.36
CA GLN A 126 -0.40 -18.03 4.56
C GLN A 126 0.13 -16.61 4.32
N VAL A 127 1.14 -16.48 3.45
CA VAL A 127 1.78 -15.22 3.09
C VAL A 127 1.88 -15.10 1.58
N LEU A 128 1.36 -14.00 1.05
CA LEU A 128 1.46 -13.63 -0.37
C LEU A 128 1.98 -12.21 -0.48
N THR A 129 3.11 -12.02 -1.17
CA THR A 129 3.64 -10.68 -1.49
C THR A 129 3.73 -10.50 -3.00
N LEU A 130 3.08 -9.44 -3.49
CA LEU A 130 3.07 -9.01 -4.88
C LEU A 130 3.43 -7.52 -4.98
N ASN A 131 4.34 -7.05 -4.12
CA ASN A 131 4.72 -5.64 -4.09
C ASN A 131 5.39 -5.23 -5.41
N LYS A 132 5.21 -3.99 -5.87
CA LYS A 132 5.86 -3.45 -7.07
C LYS A 132 5.55 -4.29 -8.33
N ASN A 133 4.28 -4.57 -8.55
CA ASN A 133 3.75 -5.22 -9.75
C ASN A 133 2.85 -4.23 -10.51
N LYS A 134 1.91 -4.73 -11.33
CA LYS A 134 1.01 -3.93 -12.18
C LYS A 134 -0.46 -4.26 -11.91
N LEU A 135 -0.80 -4.68 -10.69
CA LEU A 135 -2.17 -5.02 -10.32
C LEU A 135 -3.06 -3.76 -10.34
N THR A 136 -4.23 -3.86 -10.94
CA THR A 136 -5.23 -2.76 -10.94
C THR A 136 -6.42 -3.02 -10.01
N SER A 137 -6.58 -4.26 -9.55
CA SER A 137 -7.58 -4.66 -8.57
C SER A 137 -7.03 -5.79 -7.70
N THR A 138 -7.76 -6.13 -6.64
CA THR A 138 -7.46 -7.28 -5.78
C THR A 138 -8.25 -8.54 -6.17
N SER A 139 -8.83 -8.61 -7.38
CA SER A 139 -9.64 -9.75 -7.79
C SER A 139 -8.81 -11.04 -7.86
N GLY A 140 -9.47 -12.17 -7.61
CA GLY A 140 -8.85 -13.50 -7.73
C GLY A 140 -8.10 -13.99 -6.50
N ILE A 141 -7.89 -13.15 -5.48
CA ILE A 141 -7.25 -13.57 -4.24
C ILE A 141 -8.29 -14.23 -3.32
N SER A 142 -8.31 -15.56 -3.31
CA SER A 142 -9.24 -16.38 -2.53
C SER A 142 -8.48 -17.52 -1.85
N HIS A 143 -7.80 -17.21 -0.75
CA HIS A 143 -6.87 -18.11 -0.05
C HIS A 143 -7.18 -18.17 1.45
N LYS A 144 -7.94 -19.19 1.86
CA LYS A 144 -8.56 -19.27 3.20
C LYS A 144 -7.64 -19.11 4.40
N LEU A 145 -6.39 -19.58 4.30
CA LEU A 145 -5.40 -19.51 5.38
C LEU A 145 -4.47 -18.30 5.29
N LEU A 146 -4.68 -17.43 4.30
CA LEU A 146 -3.86 -16.24 4.10
C LEU A 146 -4.04 -15.29 5.28
N HIS A 147 -2.96 -15.04 6.01
CA HIS A 147 -2.95 -14.12 7.14
C HIS A 147 -2.23 -12.82 6.83
N CYS A 148 -1.31 -12.82 5.86
CA CYS A 148 -0.56 -11.65 5.41
C CYS A 148 -0.67 -11.50 3.89
N LEU A 149 -1.13 -10.32 3.44
CA LEU A 149 -1.22 -9.95 2.04
C LEU A 149 -0.54 -8.59 1.83
N GLU A 150 0.52 -8.58 1.01
CA GLU A 150 1.25 -7.37 0.66
C GLU A 150 1.13 -7.07 -0.84
N LEU A 151 0.53 -5.91 -1.15
CA LEU A 151 0.23 -5.43 -2.50
C LEU A 151 0.75 -4.00 -2.71
N ASN A 152 1.81 -3.62 -2.00
CA ASN A 152 2.35 -2.27 -2.03
C ASN A 152 2.86 -1.89 -3.43
N HIS A 153 2.74 -0.62 -3.80
CA HIS A 153 3.26 -0.06 -5.05
C HIS A 153 2.73 -0.79 -6.30
N ASN A 154 1.42 -0.95 -6.39
CA ASN A 154 0.70 -1.41 -7.58
C ASN A 154 -0.15 -0.24 -8.13
N ASN A 155 -1.15 -0.54 -8.95
CA ASN A 155 -2.09 0.43 -9.53
C ASN A 155 -3.53 0.14 -9.06
N ILE A 156 -3.72 -0.34 -7.84
CA ILE A 156 -5.03 -0.79 -7.35
C ILE A 156 -5.95 0.40 -7.10
N GLU A 157 -7.10 0.41 -7.77
CA GLU A 157 -8.14 1.45 -7.64
C GLU A 157 -9.24 1.07 -6.64
N GLU A 158 -9.53 -0.23 -6.53
CA GLU A 158 -10.59 -0.77 -5.68
C GLU A 158 -10.17 -2.08 -5.00
N VAL A 159 -10.58 -2.25 -3.74
CA VAL A 159 -10.47 -3.52 -3.01
C VAL A 159 -11.74 -4.33 -3.21
N THR A 160 -11.64 -5.40 -3.99
CA THR A 160 -12.71 -6.35 -4.33
C THR A 160 -12.56 -7.72 -3.64
N LEU A 161 -11.71 -7.78 -2.61
CA LEU A 161 -11.48 -8.98 -1.83
C LEU A 161 -12.77 -9.46 -1.13
N ASN A 162 -12.98 -10.78 -1.08
CA ASN A 162 -14.11 -11.37 -0.37
C ASN A 162 -13.73 -11.72 1.08
N PRO A 163 -14.36 -11.10 2.11
CA PRO A 163 -14.08 -11.40 3.52
C PRO A 163 -14.27 -12.87 3.91
N TYR A 164 -15.21 -13.58 3.27
CA TYR A 164 -15.48 -14.99 3.56
C TYR A 164 -14.39 -15.92 3.02
N ASP A 165 -13.60 -15.47 2.06
CA ASP A 165 -12.50 -16.26 1.50
C ASP A 165 -11.16 -16.01 2.21
N LEU A 166 -11.10 -15.01 3.09
CA LEU A 166 -9.90 -14.52 3.77
C LEU A 166 -10.10 -14.37 5.28
N GLU A 167 -10.75 -15.37 5.90
CA GLU A 167 -11.11 -15.36 7.33
C GLU A 167 -9.90 -15.22 8.29
N LYS A 168 -8.69 -15.57 7.82
CA LYS A 168 -7.45 -15.50 8.60
C LYS A 168 -6.64 -14.22 8.38
N LEU A 169 -7.08 -13.34 7.47
CA LEU A 169 -6.35 -12.13 7.12
C LEU A 169 -6.25 -11.17 8.30
N ASN A 170 -5.02 -10.92 8.75
CA ASN A 170 -4.73 -10.05 9.88
C ASN A 170 -3.83 -8.85 9.51
N ASN A 171 -3.08 -8.95 8.40
CA ASN A 171 -2.20 -7.92 7.89
C ASN A 171 -2.50 -7.68 6.40
N LEU A 172 -2.89 -6.46 6.07
CA LEU A 172 -3.13 -6.03 4.69
C LEU A 172 -2.32 -4.77 4.40
N GLU A 173 -1.45 -4.85 3.40
CA GLU A 173 -0.63 -3.73 2.94
C GLU A 173 -0.95 -3.35 1.49
N LEU A 174 -1.34 -2.09 1.31
CA LEU A 174 -1.78 -1.50 0.05
C LEU A 174 -1.13 -0.12 -0.14
N ARG A 175 0.04 0.12 0.45
CA ARG A 175 0.77 1.40 0.33
C ARG A 175 1.10 1.70 -1.13
N GLY A 176 1.01 2.95 -1.58
CA GLY A 176 1.48 3.31 -2.91
C GLY A 176 0.59 2.81 -4.04
N ASN A 177 -0.73 2.75 -3.81
CA ASN A 177 -1.73 2.43 -4.84
C ASN A 177 -2.53 3.71 -5.18
N ILE A 178 -3.68 3.56 -5.83
CA ILE A 178 -4.53 4.69 -6.27
C ILE A 178 -5.95 4.60 -5.68
N LEU A 179 -6.06 4.04 -4.48
CA LEU A 179 -7.32 3.96 -3.74
C LEU A 179 -7.81 5.38 -3.38
N THR A 180 -9.11 5.63 -3.54
CA THR A 180 -9.77 6.90 -3.19
C THR A 180 -10.64 6.82 -1.93
N THR A 181 -10.89 5.61 -1.44
CA THR A 181 -11.68 5.33 -0.24
C THR A 181 -11.14 4.09 0.49
N THR A 182 -11.48 3.95 1.78
CA THR A 182 -11.26 2.71 2.55
C THR A 182 -12.38 1.69 2.37
N ASN A 183 -13.44 2.02 1.62
CA ASN A 183 -14.54 1.12 1.33
C ASN A 183 -14.08 -0.19 0.65
N GLY A 184 -14.78 -1.29 0.89
CA GLY A 184 -14.42 -2.62 0.36
C GLY A 184 -13.46 -3.41 1.26
N ILE A 185 -12.83 -2.75 2.25
CA ILE A 185 -11.96 -3.40 3.24
C ILE A 185 -12.82 -3.87 4.42
N PHE A 186 -13.53 -4.98 4.27
CA PHE A 186 -14.52 -5.47 5.25
C PHE A 186 -14.06 -6.72 6.01
N PHE A 187 -12.85 -6.68 6.58
CA PHE A 187 -12.20 -7.82 7.22
C PHE A 187 -12.25 -7.74 8.75
N PRO A 188 -13.22 -8.38 9.44
CA PRO A 188 -13.35 -8.25 10.90
C PRO A 188 -12.16 -8.84 11.66
N GLY A 189 -11.38 -9.74 11.06
CA GLY A 189 -10.15 -10.31 11.62
C GLY A 189 -8.90 -9.43 11.47
N LEU A 190 -8.99 -8.32 10.72
CA LEU A 190 -7.84 -7.48 10.39
C LEU A 190 -7.30 -6.77 11.64
N ILE A 191 -5.98 -6.84 11.82
CA ILE A 191 -5.27 -6.22 12.96
C ILE A 191 -4.46 -5.01 12.50
N ARG A 192 -3.88 -5.08 11.29
CA ARG A 192 -3.02 -4.03 10.73
C ARG A 192 -3.43 -3.73 9.29
N LEU A 193 -3.60 -2.45 9.01
CA LEU A 193 -3.98 -1.93 7.71
C LEU A 193 -3.06 -0.77 7.31
N TYR A 194 -2.35 -0.95 6.20
CA TYR A 194 -1.42 0.04 5.67
C TYR A 194 -1.89 0.57 4.32
N LEU A 195 -2.28 1.84 4.31
CA LEU A 195 -2.86 2.56 3.17
C LEU A 195 -2.11 3.85 2.85
N ALA A 196 -0.87 3.98 3.31
CA ALA A 196 -0.07 5.19 3.06
C ALA A 196 0.17 5.40 1.55
N GLU A 197 0.38 6.64 1.12
CA GLU A 197 0.67 6.97 -0.29
C GLU A 197 -0.41 6.47 -1.26
N ASN A 198 -1.68 6.68 -0.91
CA ASN A 198 -2.82 6.49 -1.82
C ASN A 198 -3.45 7.85 -2.18
N GLN A 199 -4.66 7.86 -2.73
CA GLN A 199 -5.43 9.05 -3.04
C GLN A 199 -6.72 9.12 -2.20
N ILE A 200 -6.69 8.57 -0.98
CA ILE A 200 -7.89 8.39 -0.15
C ILE A 200 -8.42 9.76 0.28
N GLU A 201 -9.65 10.06 -0.11
CA GLU A 201 -10.38 11.28 0.28
C GLU A 201 -11.39 10.98 1.39
N LYS A 202 -11.95 9.75 1.38
CA LYS A 202 -13.00 9.33 2.30
C LYS A 202 -12.62 8.09 3.09
N VAL A 203 -12.74 8.20 4.42
CA VAL A 203 -12.69 7.06 5.32
C VAL A 203 -14.12 6.55 5.53
N GLU A 204 -14.36 5.26 5.32
CA GLU A 204 -15.65 4.59 5.51
C GLU A 204 -15.48 3.07 5.64
N GLY A 205 -16.46 2.38 6.25
CA GLY A 205 -16.44 0.93 6.41
C GLY A 205 -15.54 0.41 7.54
N LEU A 206 -14.88 1.32 8.30
CA LEU A 206 -14.00 0.95 9.40
C LEU A 206 -14.75 0.28 10.57
N GLU A 207 -16.05 0.50 10.69
CA GLU A 207 -16.88 -0.11 11.73
C GLU A 207 -16.91 -1.65 11.69
N ILE A 208 -16.58 -2.24 10.54
CA ILE A 208 -16.48 -3.69 10.36
C ILE A 208 -15.17 -4.21 10.94
N LEU A 209 -14.13 -3.37 11.00
CA LEU A 209 -12.76 -3.73 11.39
C LEU A 209 -12.59 -3.72 12.92
N VAL A 210 -13.46 -4.45 13.62
CA VAL A 210 -13.56 -4.46 15.11
C VAL A 210 -12.30 -4.95 15.84
N ASN A 211 -11.36 -5.58 15.12
CA ASN A 211 -10.07 -6.03 15.66
C ASN A 211 -8.87 -5.16 15.26
N LEU A 212 -9.09 -4.10 14.46
CA LEU A 212 -8.02 -3.25 13.94
C LEU A 212 -7.32 -2.53 15.09
N ARG A 213 -5.99 -2.56 15.09
CA ARG A 213 -5.14 -1.90 16.08
C ARG A 213 -4.25 -0.82 15.47
N ILE A 214 -3.83 -1.04 14.23
CA ILE A 214 -2.89 -0.16 13.53
C ILE A 214 -3.52 0.25 12.19
N LEU A 215 -3.69 1.55 12.00
CA LEU A 215 -4.14 2.14 10.75
C LEU A 215 -3.14 3.20 10.28
N HIS A 216 -2.53 2.98 9.12
CA HIS A 216 -1.65 3.95 8.46
C HIS A 216 -2.34 4.56 7.24
N LEU A 217 -2.59 5.87 7.28
CA LEU A 217 -3.20 6.68 6.22
C LEU A 217 -2.30 7.84 5.79
N ARG A 218 -0.99 7.79 6.08
CA ARG A 218 -0.04 8.85 5.74
C ARG A 218 -0.04 9.17 4.24
N SER A 219 0.07 10.44 3.85
CA SER A 219 0.18 10.85 2.44
C SER A 219 -1.04 10.39 1.63
N ASN A 220 -2.21 10.88 2.04
CA ASN A 220 -3.50 10.74 1.36
C ASN A 220 -4.15 12.14 1.23
N LYS A 221 -5.44 12.21 0.88
CA LYS A 221 -6.19 13.46 0.68
C LYS A 221 -7.35 13.61 1.68
N ILE A 222 -7.17 13.07 2.88
CA ILE A 222 -8.25 13.05 3.89
C ILE A 222 -8.39 14.45 4.47
N SER A 223 -9.57 15.05 4.33
CA SER A 223 -9.89 16.36 4.93
C SER A 223 -10.94 16.28 6.04
N ASN A 224 -11.64 15.14 6.16
CA ASN A 224 -12.73 14.91 7.08
C ASN A 224 -12.60 13.55 7.78
N LEU A 225 -12.96 13.49 9.06
CA LEU A 225 -12.82 12.30 9.91
C LEU A 225 -14.15 11.63 10.31
N ASP A 226 -15.24 11.86 9.56
CA ASP A 226 -16.56 11.24 9.80
C ASP A 226 -16.58 9.69 9.70
N GLY A 227 -15.57 9.09 9.05
CA GLY A 227 -15.46 7.64 8.86
C GLY A 227 -15.07 6.84 10.09
N PHE A 228 -14.72 7.51 11.20
CA PHE A 228 -14.35 6.86 12.44
C PHE A 228 -15.59 6.62 13.31
N ASP A 229 -15.67 5.42 13.87
CA ASP A 229 -16.82 4.96 14.64
C ASP A 229 -16.36 4.29 15.93
N SER A 230 -17.16 4.40 16.99
CA SER A 230 -16.93 3.74 18.29
C SER A 230 -16.71 2.22 18.22
N ARG A 231 -17.19 1.55 17.16
CA ARG A 231 -16.96 0.13 16.88
C ARG A 231 -15.49 -0.20 16.58
N CYS A 232 -14.67 0.79 16.23
CA CYS A 232 -13.22 0.70 16.11
C CYS A 232 -12.53 0.64 17.49
N ALA A 233 -13.09 -0.13 18.43
CA ALA A 233 -12.78 -0.08 19.86
C ALA A 233 -11.36 -0.57 20.22
N LYS A 234 -10.61 -1.14 19.28
CA LYS A 234 -9.23 -1.62 19.49
C LYS A 234 -8.17 -0.80 18.77
N LEU A 235 -8.56 0.23 18.02
CA LEU A 235 -7.65 1.04 17.25
C LEU A 235 -6.79 1.87 18.21
N SER A 236 -5.51 1.50 18.35
CA SER A 236 -4.59 2.14 19.30
C SER A 236 -3.55 3.03 18.63
N TYR A 237 -3.32 2.85 17.33
CA TYR A 237 -2.39 3.63 16.54
C TYR A 237 -3.05 4.11 15.25
N LEU A 238 -3.06 5.44 15.05
CA LEU A 238 -3.56 6.10 13.86
C LEU A 238 -2.53 7.10 13.31
N ASN A 239 -2.17 6.94 12.05
CA ASN A 239 -1.27 7.86 11.35
C ASN A 239 -1.98 8.55 10.19
N LEU A 240 -2.27 9.84 10.36
CA LEU A 240 -2.88 10.76 9.40
C LEU A 240 -1.87 11.80 8.89
N ARG A 241 -0.55 11.62 9.09
CA ARG A 241 0.46 12.57 8.65
C ARG A 241 0.34 12.87 7.16
N ASN A 242 0.54 14.13 6.76
CA ASN A 242 0.51 14.53 5.35
C ASN A 242 -0.85 14.16 4.71
N ASN A 243 -1.91 14.79 5.20
CA ASN A 243 -3.26 14.73 4.65
C ASN A 243 -3.78 16.18 4.50
N GLU A 244 -5.07 16.37 4.24
CA GLU A 244 -5.68 17.66 3.91
C GLU A 244 -6.60 18.17 5.04
N ILE A 245 -6.30 17.82 6.30
CA ILE A 245 -7.09 18.28 7.46
C ILE A 245 -6.78 19.76 7.71
N THR A 246 -7.79 20.61 7.52
CA THR A 246 -7.67 22.08 7.64
C THR A 246 -8.21 22.65 8.95
N LYS A 247 -9.07 21.91 9.65
CA LYS A 247 -9.75 22.33 10.88
C LYS A 247 -9.33 21.48 12.05
N ILE A 248 -9.12 22.09 13.21
CA ILE A 248 -8.70 21.37 14.41
C ILE A 248 -9.89 20.63 15.05
N SER A 249 -11.09 21.17 14.88
CA SER A 249 -12.35 20.55 15.35
C SER A 249 -12.63 19.18 14.71
N GLU A 250 -12.09 18.90 13.52
CA GLU A 250 -12.22 17.57 12.89
C GLU A 250 -11.65 16.46 13.77
N LEU A 251 -10.63 16.74 14.58
CA LEU A 251 -10.02 15.76 15.48
C LEU A 251 -10.95 15.36 16.63
N GLU A 252 -11.97 16.15 16.96
CA GLU A 252 -12.97 15.81 17.98
C GLU A 252 -13.73 14.53 17.61
N LYS A 253 -13.90 14.26 16.31
CA LYS A 253 -14.56 13.05 15.79
C LYS A 253 -13.83 11.77 16.19
N LEU A 254 -12.53 11.85 16.46
CA LEU A 254 -11.72 10.73 16.93
C LEU A 254 -11.95 10.39 18.41
N ASN A 255 -12.70 11.20 19.17
CA ASN A 255 -13.00 10.93 20.58
C ASN A 255 -13.81 9.63 20.78
N CYS A 256 -14.48 9.15 19.74
CA CYS A 256 -15.12 7.83 19.76
C CYS A 256 -14.12 6.66 19.90
N LEU A 257 -12.84 6.87 19.57
CA LEU A 257 -11.78 5.86 19.58
C LEU A 257 -11.13 5.75 20.97
N THR A 258 -11.86 5.16 21.91
CA THR A 258 -11.45 5.10 23.32
C THR A 258 -10.11 4.42 23.60
N ALA A 259 -9.65 3.51 22.74
CA ALA A 259 -8.37 2.82 22.84
C ALA A 259 -7.22 3.52 22.10
N LEU A 260 -7.45 4.69 21.49
CA LEU A 260 -6.44 5.41 20.73
C LEU A 260 -5.34 5.93 21.67
N GLU A 261 -4.12 5.43 21.49
CA GLU A 261 -2.96 5.76 22.31
C GLU A 261 -1.94 6.62 21.54
N THR A 262 -1.83 6.44 20.23
CA THR A 262 -0.89 7.17 19.38
C THR A 262 -1.61 7.77 18.19
N LEU A 263 -1.49 9.09 18.04
CA LEU A 263 -1.97 9.85 16.90
C LEU A 263 -0.80 10.57 16.24
N ILE A 264 -0.70 10.48 14.91
CA ILE A 264 0.26 11.25 14.12
C ILE A 264 -0.53 12.10 13.12
N ILE A 265 -0.40 13.43 13.21
CA ILE A 265 -1.15 14.43 12.43
C ILE A 265 -0.26 15.51 11.83
N LEU A 266 1.07 15.46 12.01
CA LEU A 266 2.01 16.38 11.35
C LEU A 266 1.75 16.51 9.84
N GLU A 267 2.19 17.63 9.27
CA GLU A 267 2.09 17.90 7.82
C GLU A 267 0.64 17.94 7.30
N ASN A 268 -0.35 18.15 8.16
CA ASN A 268 -1.69 18.58 7.75
C ASN A 268 -1.78 20.11 7.77
N PRO A 269 -2.57 20.76 6.90
CA PRO A 269 -2.72 22.22 6.90
C PRO A 269 -3.07 22.84 8.26
N VAL A 270 -3.83 22.13 9.11
CA VAL A 270 -4.15 22.60 10.47
C VAL A 270 -2.91 22.74 11.38
N ILE A 271 -1.83 22.01 11.11
CA ILE A 271 -0.56 22.01 11.87
C ILE A 271 0.61 22.64 11.07
N ALA A 272 0.52 22.66 9.74
CA ALA A 272 1.56 23.20 8.87
C ALA A 272 1.80 24.69 9.19
N ASP A 273 3.07 25.10 9.15
CA ASP A 273 3.54 26.49 9.36
C ASP A 273 3.43 27.05 10.78
N ARG A 274 3.36 26.20 11.81
CA ARG A 274 3.35 26.64 13.21
C ARG A 274 4.75 26.87 13.79
N GLU A 275 4.93 27.99 14.50
CA GLU A 275 6.13 28.22 15.32
C GLU A 275 6.21 27.23 16.50
N VAL A 276 7.38 27.06 17.13
CA VAL A 276 7.57 26.12 18.25
C VAL A 276 6.60 26.37 19.42
N ALA A 277 6.23 27.62 19.69
CA ALA A 277 5.25 27.96 20.72
C ALA A 277 3.83 27.49 20.35
N GLU A 278 3.49 27.52 19.07
CA GLU A 278 2.21 27.05 18.53
C GLU A 278 2.16 25.52 18.44
N GLU A 279 3.34 24.87 18.36
CA GLU A 279 3.50 23.42 18.46
C GLU A 279 3.01 22.91 19.83
N ALA A 280 3.44 23.55 20.92
CA ALA A 280 2.97 23.23 22.26
C ALA A 280 1.46 23.48 22.42
N ALA A 281 0.96 24.56 21.81
CA ALA A 281 -0.45 24.93 21.90
C ALA A 281 -1.39 23.90 21.24
N TYR A 282 -1.10 23.44 20.01
CA TYR A 282 -2.00 22.47 19.37
C TYR A 282 -2.02 21.15 20.12
N ARG A 283 -0.89 20.71 20.68
CA ARG A 283 -0.82 19.46 21.45
C ARG A 283 -1.76 19.50 22.66
N HIS A 284 -1.85 20.63 23.35
CA HIS A 284 -2.82 20.82 24.43
C HIS A 284 -4.27 20.75 23.94
N ILE A 285 -4.57 21.36 22.79
CA ILE A 285 -5.91 21.32 22.18
C ILE A 285 -6.27 19.87 21.77
N VAL A 286 -5.34 19.15 21.15
CA VAL A 286 -5.52 17.73 20.78
C VAL A 286 -5.75 16.87 22.02
N LEU A 287 -4.99 17.09 23.10
CA LEU A 287 -5.18 16.35 24.36
C LEU A 287 -6.48 16.70 25.08
N ALA A 288 -6.98 17.93 24.92
CA ALA A 288 -8.29 18.32 25.44
C ALA A 288 -9.42 17.56 24.71
N MET A 289 -9.30 17.34 23.40
CA MET A 289 -10.23 16.52 22.62
C MET A 289 -10.05 15.01 22.86
N LEU A 290 -8.80 14.55 22.97
CA LEU A 290 -8.41 13.15 22.97
C LEU A 290 -7.56 12.82 24.22
N PRO A 291 -8.19 12.77 25.41
CA PRO A 291 -7.48 12.72 26.69
C PRO A 291 -6.74 11.40 26.97
N ASN A 292 -6.96 10.34 26.17
CA ASN A 292 -6.31 9.04 26.37
C ASN A 292 -4.99 8.88 25.62
N LEU A 293 -4.62 9.85 24.77
CA LEU A 293 -3.37 9.78 24.01
C LEU A 293 -2.16 9.70 24.94
N THR A 294 -1.23 8.82 24.59
CA THR A 294 0.07 8.63 25.24
C THR A 294 1.21 9.15 24.37
N ARG A 295 0.99 9.23 23.06
CA ARG A 295 1.92 9.80 22.07
C ARG A 295 1.19 10.65 21.04
N ILE A 296 1.77 11.80 20.74
CA ILE A 296 1.35 12.68 19.64
C ILE A 296 2.58 12.91 18.78
N ASP A 297 2.47 12.60 17.49
CA ASP A 297 3.53 12.83 16.50
C ASP A 297 4.87 12.15 16.81
N LYS A 298 4.76 10.96 17.42
CA LYS A 298 5.83 10.08 17.92
C LYS A 298 6.37 10.45 19.29
N ASP A 299 6.15 11.67 19.77
CA ASP A 299 6.63 12.12 21.07
C ASP A 299 5.67 11.72 22.20
N PRO A 300 6.21 11.32 23.36
CA PRO A 300 5.38 10.99 24.53
C PRO A 300 4.64 12.23 25.03
N VAL A 301 3.42 12.01 25.54
CA VAL A 301 2.65 13.04 26.25
C VAL A 301 3.17 13.14 27.68
N LEU A 302 3.67 14.32 28.04
CA LEU A 302 4.18 14.61 29.38
C LEU A 302 3.04 14.87 30.38
N TYR A 303 3.38 14.82 31.67
CA TYR A 303 2.42 15.06 32.74
C TYR A 303 1.87 16.50 32.72
N ASP A 304 2.74 17.49 32.51
CA ASP A 304 2.36 18.90 32.51
C ASP A 304 1.47 19.24 31.31
N GLU A 305 1.78 18.73 30.10
CA GLU A 305 0.92 18.89 28.91
C GLU A 305 -0.51 18.40 29.17
N ARG A 306 -0.64 17.24 29.82
CA ARG A 306 -1.94 16.66 30.17
C ARG A 306 -2.69 17.49 31.21
N LYS A 307 -1.97 18.07 32.17
CA LYS A 307 -2.56 18.93 33.20
C LYS A 307 -3.06 20.23 32.58
N GLU A 308 -2.27 20.84 31.70
CA GLU A 308 -2.62 22.07 30.98
C GLU A 308 -3.80 21.86 30.04
N ALA A 309 -3.82 20.76 29.26
CA ALA A 309 -4.94 20.40 28.40
C ALA A 309 -6.28 20.24 29.17
N LYS A 310 -6.24 19.65 30.37
CA LYS A 310 -7.42 19.51 31.24
C LYS A 310 -7.92 20.85 31.75
N GLU A 311 -7.01 21.75 32.14
CA GLU A 311 -7.38 23.09 32.58
C GLU A 311 -7.99 23.90 31.44
N PHE A 312 -7.37 23.84 30.27
CA PHE A 312 -7.86 24.45 29.04
C PHE A 312 -9.28 23.98 28.70
N HIS A 313 -9.52 22.67 28.68
CA HIS A 313 -10.86 22.13 28.41
C HIS A 313 -11.90 22.59 29.45
N ARG A 314 -11.52 22.64 30.74
CA ARG A 314 -12.40 23.14 31.81
C ARG A 314 -12.72 24.62 31.63
N GLN A 315 -11.77 25.43 31.18
CA GLN A 315 -11.98 26.83 30.87
C GLN A 315 -12.95 26.99 29.70
N MET A 316 -12.74 26.25 28.60
CA MET A 316 -13.67 26.26 27.46
C MET A 316 -15.12 25.97 27.87
N LEU A 317 -15.33 24.98 28.73
CA LEU A 317 -16.66 24.64 29.26
C LEU A 317 -17.29 25.76 30.11
N ARG A 318 -16.47 26.54 30.84
CA ARG A 318 -16.95 27.69 31.62
C ARG A 318 -17.32 28.86 30.74
N ASP A 319 -16.53 29.09 29.70
CA ASP A 319 -16.68 30.20 28.76
C ASP A 319 -17.76 29.89 27.70
N GLY A 320 -18.20 28.63 27.60
CA GLY A 320 -19.22 28.18 26.64
C GLY A 320 -18.69 28.04 25.22
N THR A 321 -17.36 28.02 25.03
CA THR A 321 -16.71 27.87 23.73
C THR A 321 -16.59 26.40 23.33
N THR A 322 -16.58 26.14 22.02
CA THR A 322 -16.42 24.84 21.39
C THR A 322 -15.08 24.75 20.66
N PHE A 323 -14.64 23.54 20.30
CA PHE A 323 -13.42 23.37 19.50
C PHE A 323 -13.58 23.94 18.07
N ALA A 324 -14.81 24.05 17.56
CA ALA A 324 -15.11 24.69 16.29
C ALA A 324 -14.82 26.20 16.30
N ASP A 325 -14.92 26.86 17.46
CA ASP A 325 -14.56 28.27 17.58
C ASP A 325 -13.06 28.50 17.37
N LEU A 326 -12.23 27.48 17.68
CA LEU A 326 -10.77 27.52 17.50
C LEU A 326 -10.35 27.39 16.02
N ASP A 327 -11.25 26.94 15.13
CA ASP A 327 -10.92 26.80 13.70
C ASP A 327 -10.66 28.18 13.04
N PHE A 328 -11.28 29.24 13.55
CA PHE A 328 -11.17 30.60 13.01
C PHE A 328 -9.91 31.33 13.49
N ASP A 329 -9.48 31.08 14.73
CA ASP A 329 -8.29 31.71 15.32
C ASP A 329 -7.00 31.23 14.64
N LEU A 330 -7.00 30.00 14.14
CA LEU A 330 -5.85 29.37 13.48
C LEU A 330 -5.65 29.80 12.01
N LEU A 331 -6.64 30.46 11.41
CA LEU A 331 -6.53 31.06 10.06
C LEU A 331 -6.04 32.50 10.07
N THR A 332 -6.05 33.18 11.23
CA THR A 332 -5.68 34.60 11.35
C THR A 332 -4.28 34.84 11.91
N ALA A 333 -3.57 33.77 12.28
CA ALA A 333 -2.20 33.80 12.80
C ALA A 333 -1.11 33.54 11.73
N GLY A 334 -1.49 33.34 10.46
CA GLY A 334 -0.58 33.07 9.32
C GLY A 334 -0.19 34.30 8.51
#